data_AF-A0A5M9UKF8-F1
#
_entry.id   AF-A0A5M9UKF8-F1
#
_cell.length_a   1.000
_cell.length_b   1.000
_cell.length_c   1.000
_cell.angle_alpha   90.00
_cell.angle_beta   90.00
_cell.angle_gamma   90.00
#
_symmetry.space_group_name_H-M   'P 1'
#
loop_
_entity.id
_entity.type
_entity.pdbx_description
1 polymer ?
#
loop_
_entity_poly.entity_id
_entity_poly.type
_entity_poly.pdbx_seq_one_letter_code
_entity_poly.pdbx_strand_id
1 'polypeptide(L)'
;MNKESSNNREITDLVYKKMSQEAYKDYETGKKIGVLPGWEVLDQKHNSSGMDVVTFYNPDTKQAVVAFRGTEGSSTWDRKAPDLKA
;
A
#
# COMPACT_ATOMS: atom_id res chain seq x y z
N MET A 1 9.47 27.39 -6.30
CA MET A 1 8.64 26.26 -5.84
C MET A 1 9.05 25.02 -6.61
N ASN A 2 9.51 23.98 -5.92
CA ASN A 2 10.01 22.75 -6.54
C ASN A 2 8.81 21.97 -7.12
N LYS A 3 8.87 21.69 -8.43
CA LYS A 3 7.79 21.04 -9.19
C LYS A 3 7.54 19.59 -8.76
N GLU A 4 8.46 18.99 -8.01
CA GLU A 4 8.35 17.59 -7.56
C GLU A 4 7.51 17.39 -6.28
N SER A 5 7.37 18.42 -5.44
CA SER A 5 6.54 18.34 -4.23
C SER A 5 5.04 18.31 -4.52
N SER A 6 4.66 18.56 -5.78
CA SER A 6 3.27 18.66 -6.25
C SER A 6 2.70 17.34 -6.79
N ASN A 7 3.55 16.34 -7.05
CA ASN A 7 3.23 15.28 -8.00
C ASN A 7 2.29 14.18 -7.49
N ASN A 8 2.02 14.09 -6.19
CA ASN A 8 1.15 13.04 -5.64
C ASN A 8 -0.10 13.56 -4.94
N ARG A 9 -0.42 14.86 -5.06
CA ARG A 9 -1.69 15.39 -4.56
C ARG A 9 -2.88 14.92 -5.41
N GLU A 10 -2.62 14.69 -6.69
CA GLU A 10 -3.57 14.08 -7.61
C GLU A 10 -3.23 12.60 -7.74
N ILE A 11 -4.25 11.74 -7.67
CA ILE A 11 -4.06 10.29 -7.74
C ILE A 11 -4.03 9.89 -9.22
N THR A 12 -2.86 10.02 -9.83
CA THR A 12 -2.61 9.56 -11.21
C THR A 12 -2.31 8.06 -11.25
N ASP A 13 -2.35 7.45 -12.44
CA ASP A 13 -1.98 6.04 -12.63
C ASP A 13 -0.57 5.71 -12.13
N LEU A 14 0.37 6.66 -12.26
CA LEU A 14 1.73 6.49 -11.73
C LEU A 14 1.74 6.46 -10.19
N VAL A 15 0.91 7.28 -9.54
CA VAL A 15 0.75 7.28 -8.07
C VAL A 15 0.13 5.98 -7.61
N TYR A 16 -0.94 5.52 -8.28
CA TYR A 16 -1.56 4.22 -8.01
C TYR A 16 -0.57 3.06 -8.18
N LYS A 17 0.23 3.07 -9.25
CA LYS A 17 1.25 2.04 -9.48
C LYS A 17 2.27 2.01 -8.34
N LYS A 18 2.76 3.18 -7.90
CA LYS A 18 3.68 3.27 -6.75
C LYS A 18 3.02 2.75 -5.48
N MET A 19 1.79 3.17 -5.15
CA MET A 19 1.06 2.66 -3.98
C MET A 19 0.90 1.14 -4.01
N SER A 20 0.59 0.57 -5.17
CA SER A 20 0.49 -0.87 -5.36
C SER A 20 1.83 -1.59 -5.09
N GLN A 21 2.96 -1.01 -5.51
CA GLN A 21 4.28 -1.55 -5.20
C GLN A 21 4.63 -1.44 -3.72
N GLU A 22 4.27 -0.32 -3.09
CA GLU A 22 4.50 -0.07 -1.67
C GLU A 22 3.65 -0.97 -0.77
N ALA A 23 2.48 -1.43 -1.23
CA ALA A 23 1.61 -2.34 -0.50
C ALA A 23 2.22 -3.74 -0.25
N TYR A 24 3.35 -4.08 -0.87
CA TYR A 24 4.10 -5.30 -0.59
C TYR A 24 5.08 -5.19 0.58
N LYS A 25 5.28 -3.99 1.14
CA LYS A 25 6.20 -3.74 2.24
C LYS A 25 5.46 -3.67 3.57
N ASP A 26 6.20 -3.92 4.64
CA ASP A 26 5.70 -3.78 6.01
C ASP A 26 5.97 -2.37 6.52
N TYR A 27 4.92 -1.75 7.05
CA TYR A 27 4.91 -0.39 7.53
C TYR A 27 4.28 -0.28 8.90
N GLU A 28 4.84 0.61 9.70
CA GLU A 28 4.20 1.10 10.92
C GLU A 28 3.20 2.20 10.59
N THR A 29 2.12 2.29 11.38
CA THR A 29 1.18 3.41 11.33
C THR A 29 1.91 4.75 11.51
N GLY A 30 1.52 5.75 10.72
CA GLY A 30 2.12 7.09 10.67
C GLY A 30 3.39 7.17 9.83
N LYS A 31 3.87 6.06 9.24
CA LYS A 31 5.08 6.08 8.42
C LYS A 31 4.87 6.91 7.14
N LYS A 32 5.72 7.91 6.96
CA LYS A 32 5.84 8.67 5.69
C LYS A 32 6.56 7.84 4.63
N ILE A 33 6.03 7.84 3.41
CA ILE A 33 6.58 7.05 2.31
C ILE A 33 7.39 7.95 1.38
N GLY A 34 8.71 7.74 1.35
CA GLY A 34 9.64 8.62 0.60
C GLY A 34 9.37 8.69 -0.91
N VAL A 35 8.92 7.58 -1.52
CA VAL A 35 8.56 7.53 -2.95
C VAL A 35 7.18 8.14 -3.27
N LEU A 36 6.38 8.37 -2.23
CA LEU A 36 5.07 9.01 -2.27
C LEU A 36 5.04 10.23 -1.32
N PRO A 37 5.80 11.31 -1.60
CA PRO A 37 5.76 12.51 -0.76
C PRO A 37 4.33 13.01 -0.55
N GLY A 38 4.02 13.37 0.71
CA GLY A 38 2.68 13.80 1.14
C GLY A 38 1.74 12.67 1.57
N TRP A 39 2.15 11.40 1.41
CA TRP A 39 1.38 10.25 1.87
C TRP A 39 2.02 9.59 3.08
N GLU A 40 1.17 9.10 3.98
CA GLU A 40 1.54 8.33 5.16
C GLU A 40 0.66 7.09 5.28
N VAL A 41 1.15 6.08 6.01
CA VAL A 41 0.37 4.89 6.33
C VAL A 41 -0.59 5.21 7.47
N LEU A 42 -1.88 5.06 7.23
CA LEU A 42 -2.90 5.20 8.27
C LEU A 42 -3.02 3.92 9.09
N ASP A 43 -3.04 2.77 8.43
CA ASP A 43 -3.11 1.45 9.08
C ASP A 43 -2.63 0.37 8.11
N GLN A 44 -2.09 -0.71 8.65
CA GLN A 44 -1.77 -1.92 7.91
C GLN A 44 -2.25 -3.13 8.71
N LYS A 45 -2.93 -4.05 8.02
CA LYS A 45 -3.42 -5.30 8.61
C LYS A 45 -2.91 -6.47 7.80
N HIS A 46 -2.37 -7.44 8.51
CA HIS A 46 -2.01 -8.75 7.97
C HIS A 46 -3.04 -9.77 8.42
N ASN A 47 -3.46 -10.65 7.52
CA ASN A 47 -4.35 -11.76 7.84
C ASN A 47 -3.65 -13.09 7.57
N SER A 48 -3.90 -14.09 8.41
CA SER A 48 -3.41 -15.46 8.22
C SER A 48 -3.90 -16.10 6.91
N SER A 49 -4.95 -15.56 6.29
CA SER A 49 -5.42 -15.96 4.96
C SER A 49 -4.55 -15.47 3.79
N GLY A 50 -3.52 -14.66 4.04
CA GLY A 50 -2.64 -14.11 3.02
C GLY A 50 -3.16 -12.86 2.30
N MET A 51 -4.32 -12.34 2.75
CA MET A 51 -4.81 -11.02 2.31
C MET A 51 -4.30 -9.94 3.25
N ASP A 52 -3.28 -9.22 2.80
CA ASP A 52 -2.73 -8.06 3.50
C ASP A 52 -3.29 -6.78 2.89
N VAL A 53 -3.58 -5.81 3.74
CA VAL A 53 -4.14 -4.52 3.35
C VAL A 53 -3.40 -3.39 4.01
N VAL A 54 -3.15 -2.33 3.26
CA VAL A 54 -2.58 -1.07 3.76
C VAL A 54 -3.46 0.08 3.33
N THR A 55 -3.67 1.03 4.24
CA THR A 55 -4.36 2.29 3.96
C THR A 55 -3.34 3.41 3.92
N PHE A 56 -3.21 4.08 2.79
CA PHE A 56 -2.44 5.30 2.63
C PHE A 56 -3.36 6.51 2.81
N TYR A 57 -2.89 7.53 3.52
CA TYR A 57 -3.61 8.76 3.77
C TYR A 57 -2.75 9.96 3.36
N ASN A 58 -3.38 10.94 2.75
CA ASN A 58 -2.77 12.24 2.47
C ASN A 58 -3.45 13.31 3.34
N PRO A 59 -2.79 13.81 4.39
CA PRO A 59 -3.38 14.79 5.30
C PRO A 59 -3.64 16.14 4.66
N ASP A 60 -2.95 16.50 3.57
CA ASP A 60 -3.15 17.77 2.86
C ASP A 60 -4.43 17.74 2.03
N THR A 61 -4.65 16.65 1.29
CA THR A 61 -5.80 16.51 0.37
C THR A 61 -6.99 15.80 1.00
N LYS A 62 -6.82 15.22 2.19
CA LYS A 62 -7.81 14.38 2.90
C LYS A 62 -8.21 13.12 2.13
N GLN A 63 -7.42 12.71 1.14
CA GLN A 63 -7.65 11.48 0.39
C GLN A 63 -7.12 10.26 1.15
N ALA A 64 -7.83 9.15 1.01
CA ALA A 64 -7.40 7.84 1.50
C ALA A 64 -7.44 6.83 0.35
N VAL A 65 -6.42 5.97 0.28
CA VAL A 65 -6.31 4.88 -0.68
C VAL A 65 -6.09 3.59 0.08
N VAL A 66 -6.97 2.61 -0.12
CA VAL A 66 -6.86 1.28 0.46
C VAL A 66 -6.30 0.34 -0.60
N ALA A 67 -5.12 -0.21 -0.36
CA ALA A 67 -4.46 -1.14 -1.25
C ALA A 67 -4.47 -2.55 -0.67
N PHE A 68 -5.00 -3.49 -1.44
CA PHE A 68 -4.96 -4.91 -1.14
C PHE A 68 -3.76 -5.54 -1.87
N ARG A 69 -2.95 -6.29 -1.13
CA ARG A 69 -1.80 -7.00 -1.71
C ARG A 69 -2.27 -8.29 -2.38
N GLY A 70 -1.78 -8.54 -3.59
CA GLY A 70 -2.01 -9.81 -4.29
C GLY A 70 -1.13 -10.94 -3.76
N THR A 71 -1.38 -12.16 -4.23
CA THR A 71 -0.56 -13.34 -3.88
C THR A 71 0.85 -13.17 -4.43
N GLU A 72 1.85 -13.16 -3.55
CA GLU A 72 3.25 -13.20 -3.93
C GLU A 72 3.55 -14.57 -4.55
N GLY A 73 3.81 -14.62 -5.86
CA GLY A 73 4.04 -15.86 -6.60
C GLY A 73 5.21 -16.73 -6.12
N SER A 74 6.05 -16.21 -5.22
CA SER A 74 7.17 -16.91 -4.57
C SER A 74 6.99 -17.13 -3.06
N SER A 75 5.84 -16.76 -2.49
CA SER A 75 5.58 -17.01 -1.07
C SER A 75 5.39 -18.50 -0.81
N THR A 76 6.13 -18.99 0.17
CA THR A 76 6.24 -20.38 0.63
C THR A 76 4.87 -21.07 0.70
N TRP A 77 4.88 -22.38 0.43
CA TRP A 77 3.71 -23.28 0.42
C TRP A 77 2.71 -23.07 1.57
N ASP A 78 3.14 -22.51 2.70
CA ASP A 78 2.33 -22.21 3.89
C ASP A 78 1.21 -21.18 3.65
N ARG A 79 1.34 -20.28 2.66
CA ARG A 79 0.27 -19.29 2.35
C ARG A 79 -0.78 -19.77 1.36
N LYS A 80 -0.61 -20.96 0.75
CA LYS A 80 -1.59 -21.55 -0.19
C LYS A 80 -2.67 -22.41 0.49
N ALA A 81 -2.58 -22.60 1.81
CA ALA A 81 -3.47 -23.47 2.56
C ALA A 81 -4.98 -23.13 2.46
N PRO A 82 -5.42 -21.84 2.36
CA PRO A 82 -6.85 -21.53 2.25
C PRO A 82 -7.47 -21.93 0.90
N ASP A 83 -6.69 -21.88 -0.19
CA ASP A 83 -7.19 -22.11 -1.55
C ASP A 83 -7.26 -23.58 -1.95
N LEU A 84 -6.54 -24.47 -1.25
CA LEU A 84 -6.53 -25.91 -1.52
C LEU A 84 -7.66 -26.68 -0.81
N LYS A 85 -8.54 -25.99 -0.09
CA LYS A 85 -9.66 -26.57 0.67
C LYS A 85 -11.04 -26.07 0.22
N ALA A 86 -11.17 -25.59 -1.01
CA ALA A 86 -12.46 -25.33 -1.65
C ALA A 86 -12.90 -26.52 -2.50
#